data_AF-A0A973CW20-F1
#
_entry.id   AF-A0A973CW20-F1
#
_cell.length_a   1.000
_cell.length_b   1.000
_cell.length_c   1.000
_cell.angle_alpha   90.00
_cell.angle_beta   90.00
_cell.angle_gamma   90.00
#
_symmetry.space_group_name_H-M   'P 1'
#
loop_
_entity.id
_entity.type
_entity.pdbx_description
1 polymer ?
#
loop_
_entity_poly.entity_id
_entity_poly.type
_entity_poly.pdbx_seq_one_letter_code
_entity_poly.pdbx_strand_id
1 'polypeptide(L)'
;KLPASEREPLFRACDRHLRRLVSVLEPEWVVGIGAFAEQRARQALGDELKIGRILHPSPANPRAQRNWSGQVREELIAQGICAKPARRRTAR
;
A
#
# COMPACT_ATOMS: atom_id res chain seq x y z
N LYS A 1 -14.70 17.70 -4.67
CA LYS A 1 -13.22 17.59 -4.75
C LYS A 1 -12.64 18.91 -4.30
N LEU A 2 -11.60 18.93 -3.46
CA LEU A 2 -10.96 20.18 -3.01
C LEU A 2 -10.26 20.90 -4.19
N PRO A 3 -10.29 22.25 -4.24
CA PRO A 3 -9.52 23.01 -5.21
C PRO A 3 -8.02 22.82 -4.98
N ALA A 4 -7.21 23.09 -6.02
CA ALA A 4 -5.76 22.88 -5.96
C ALA A 4 -5.09 23.67 -4.82
N SER A 5 -5.51 24.93 -4.63
CA SER A 5 -5.03 25.83 -3.57
C SER A 5 -5.19 25.27 -2.16
N GLU A 6 -6.21 24.45 -1.91
CA GLU A 6 -6.44 23.81 -0.61
C GLU A 6 -5.82 22.41 -0.53
N ARG A 7 -5.87 21.66 -1.64
CA ARG A 7 -5.38 20.28 -1.68
C ARG A 7 -3.85 20.20 -1.59
N GLU A 8 -3.14 21.12 -2.22
CA GLU A 8 -1.68 21.15 -2.21
C GLU A 8 -1.07 21.35 -0.81
N PRO A 9 -1.49 22.35 0.00
CA PRO A 9 -0.96 22.48 1.36
C PRO A 9 -1.31 21.27 2.23
N LEU A 10 -2.49 20.68 2.07
CA LEU A 10 -2.86 19.42 2.73
C LEU A 10 -1.88 18.30 2.38
N PHE A 11 -1.66 18.08 1.09
CA PHE A 11 -0.73 17.07 0.59
C PHE A 11 0.71 17.29 1.09
N ARG A 12 1.20 18.53 1.11
CA ARG A 12 2.51 18.85 1.70
C ARG A 12 2.60 18.48 3.18
N ALA A 13 1.55 18.75 3.95
CA ALA A 13 1.50 18.40 5.37
C ALA A 13 1.49 16.87 5.58
N CYS A 14 0.70 16.14 4.79
CA CYS A 14 0.66 14.68 4.80
C CYS A 14 2.01 14.06 4.41
N ASP A 15 2.66 14.55 3.35
CA ASP A 15 3.96 14.03 2.90
C ASP A 15 5.05 14.24 3.94
N ARG A 16 5.07 15.40 4.60
CA ARG A 16 6.00 15.67 5.71
C ARG A 16 5.78 14.70 6.87
N HIS A 17 4.52 14.41 7.22
CA HIS A 17 4.20 13.46 8.27
C HIS A 17 4.61 12.04 7.89
N LEU A 18 4.35 11.61 6.66
CA LEU A 18 4.74 10.28 6.16
C LEU A 18 6.26 10.09 6.19
N ARG A 19 7.05 11.08 5.74
CA ARG A 19 8.51 11.04 5.85
C ARG A 19 8.98 10.87 7.29
N ARG A 20 8.35 11.59 8.24
CA ARG A 20 8.66 11.47 9.67
C ARG A 20 8.33 10.09 10.22
N LEU A 21 7.21 9.47 9.81
CA LEU A 21 6.88 8.11 10.23
C LEU A 21 7.92 7.11 9.71
N VAL A 22 8.29 7.21 8.43
CA VAL A 22 9.31 6.35 7.82
C VAL A 22 10.66 6.52 8.50
N SER A 23 11.07 7.74 8.82
CA SER A 23 12.36 7.98 9.51
C SER A 23 12.38 7.45 10.95
N VAL A 24 11.23 7.30 11.59
CA VAL A 24 11.14 6.81 12.99
C VAL A 24 10.97 5.29 13.03
N LEU A 25 10.18 4.73 12.12
CA LEU A 25 9.88 3.29 12.09
C LEU A 25 10.89 2.49 11.30
N GLU A 26 11.68 3.14 10.44
CA GLU A 26 12.68 2.53 9.55
C GLU A 26 12.16 1.27 8.85
N PRO A 27 10.98 1.32 8.20
CA PRO A 27 10.39 0.13 7.61
C PRO A 27 11.17 -0.31 6.37
N GLU A 28 11.22 -1.62 6.11
CA GLU A 28 11.74 -2.11 4.82
C GLU A 28 10.76 -1.79 3.66
N TRP A 29 9.46 -1.78 3.96
CA TRP A 29 8.38 -1.59 2.98
C TRP A 29 7.35 -0.56 3.42
N VAL A 30 6.85 0.20 2.46
CA VAL A 30 5.60 0.98 2.58
C VAL A 30 4.59 0.45 1.57
N VAL A 31 3.41 0.09 2.04
CA VAL A 31 2.36 -0.50 1.19
C VAL A 31 1.19 0.47 1.06
N GLY A 32 0.99 1.00 -0.13
CA GLY A 32 -0.16 1.82 -0.47
C GLY A 32 -1.43 0.99 -0.58
N ILE A 33 -2.46 1.34 0.20
CA ILE A 33 -3.80 0.75 0.05
C ILE A 33 -4.51 1.49 -1.09
N GLY A 34 -4.51 0.90 -2.29
CA GLY A 34 -5.00 1.51 -3.52
C GLY A 34 -3.98 2.39 -4.23
N ALA A 35 -4.29 2.72 -5.49
CA ALA A 35 -3.38 3.44 -6.39
C ALA A 35 -3.07 4.87 -5.90
N PHE A 36 -4.04 5.57 -5.32
CA PHE A 36 -3.80 6.91 -4.79
C PHE A 36 -2.75 6.91 -3.67
N ALA A 37 -2.88 6.00 -2.69
CA ALA A 37 -1.94 5.93 -1.58
C ALA A 37 -0.53 5.55 -2.06
N GLU A 38 -0.41 4.60 -3.00
CA GLU A 38 0.87 4.26 -3.62
C GLU A 38 1.53 5.47 -4.29
N GLN A 39 0.79 6.20 -5.12
CA GLN A 39 1.31 7.38 -5.81
C GLN A 39 1.76 8.47 -4.84
N ARG A 40 0.99 8.71 -3.76
CA ARG A 40 1.36 9.66 -2.71
C ARG A 40 2.62 9.22 -1.95
N ALA A 41 2.75 7.93 -1.64
CA ALA A 41 3.94 7.39 -1.00
C ALA A 41 5.18 7.58 -1.88
N ARG A 42 5.11 7.26 -3.19
CA ARG A 42 6.22 7.47 -4.13
C ARG A 42 6.62 8.95 -4.22
N GLN A 43 5.64 9.84 -4.34
CA GLN A 43 5.91 11.30 -4.37
C GLN A 43 6.56 11.81 -3.09
N ALA A 44 6.17 11.27 -1.93
CA ALA A 44 6.72 11.71 -0.65
C ALA A 44 8.11 11.12 -0.38
N LEU A 45 8.32 9.84 -0.67
CA LEU A 45 9.46 9.07 -0.16
C LEU A 45 10.55 8.81 -1.20
N GLY A 46 10.27 9.03 -2.49
CA GLY A 46 11.19 8.70 -3.57
C GLY A 46 11.33 7.18 -3.80
N ASP A 47 12.39 6.80 -4.50
CA ASP A 47 12.60 5.42 -4.99
C ASP A 47 13.54 4.57 -4.11
N GLU A 48 14.15 5.15 -3.07
CA GLU A 48 15.09 4.43 -2.19
C GLU A 48 14.40 3.42 -1.26
N LEU A 49 13.10 3.62 -0.99
CA LEU A 49 12.29 2.75 -0.15
C LEU A 49 11.46 1.79 -1.01
N LYS A 50 11.30 0.54 -0.56
CA LYS A 50 10.44 -0.41 -1.28
C LYS A 50 8.98 -0.01 -1.10
N ILE A 51 8.34 0.40 -2.18
CA ILE A 51 6.93 0.80 -2.18
C ILE A 51 6.10 -0.20 -2.97
N GLY A 52 5.17 -0.85 -2.25
CA GLY A 52 4.19 -1.77 -2.79
C GLY A 52 2.79 -1.17 -2.84
N ARG A 53 1.87 -1.91 -3.46
CA ARG A 53 0.44 -1.58 -3.49
C ARG A 53 -0.42 -2.82 -3.26
N ILE A 54 -1.48 -2.65 -2.49
CA ILE A 54 -2.57 -3.63 -2.41
C ILE A 54 -3.90 -3.02 -2.85
N LEU A 55 -4.86 -3.87 -3.18
CA LEU A 55 -6.23 -3.51 -3.49
C LEU A 55 -6.85 -2.70 -2.33
N HIS A 56 -7.51 -1.59 -2.64
CA HIS A 56 -8.25 -0.84 -1.63
C HIS A 56 -9.55 -1.57 -1.24
N PRO A 57 -9.89 -1.66 0.06
CA PRO A 57 -11.06 -2.41 0.54
C PRO A 57 -12.42 -1.72 0.26
N SER A 58 -12.46 -0.69 -0.59
CA SER A 58 -13.69 0.09 -0.76
C SER A 58 -14.75 -0.76 -1.46
N PRO A 59 -16.01 -0.76 -1.00
CA PRO A 59 -17.08 -1.47 -1.67
C PRO A 59 -17.35 -0.91 -3.08
N ALA A 60 -16.91 0.31 -3.39
CA ALA A 60 -17.03 0.88 -4.74
C ALA A 60 -16.22 0.12 -5.81
N ASN A 61 -15.29 -0.77 -5.41
CA ASN A 61 -14.54 -1.61 -6.32
C ASN A 61 -15.15 -3.03 -6.38
N PRO A 62 -15.71 -3.47 -7.53
CA PRO A 62 -16.28 -4.81 -7.67
C PRO A 62 -15.30 -5.94 -7.33
N ARG A 63 -13.99 -5.74 -7.52
CA ARG A 63 -12.96 -6.71 -7.14
C ARG A 63 -12.88 -6.87 -5.62
N ALA A 64 -13.01 -5.78 -4.86
CA ALA A 64 -12.94 -5.82 -3.41
C ALA A 64 -14.16 -6.51 -2.77
N GLN A 65 -15.34 -6.45 -3.40
CA GLN A 65 -16.56 -7.05 -2.83
C GLN A 65 -16.55 -8.58 -2.76
N ARG A 66 -15.82 -9.26 -3.67
CA ARG A 66 -15.89 -10.73 -3.78
C ARG A 66 -15.00 -11.45 -2.76
N ASN A 67 -13.70 -11.15 -2.78
CA ASN A 67 -12.71 -11.79 -1.92
C ASN A 67 -11.50 -10.87 -1.78
N TRP A 68 -11.66 -9.79 -1.01
CA TRP A 68 -10.59 -8.80 -0.82
C TRP A 68 -9.36 -9.40 -0.16
N SER A 69 -9.54 -10.17 0.92
CA SER A 69 -8.43 -10.75 1.69
C SER A 69 -7.61 -11.74 0.86
N GLY A 70 -8.26 -12.60 0.06
CA GLY A 70 -7.58 -13.50 -0.85
C GLY A 70 -6.75 -12.76 -1.91
N GLN A 71 -7.33 -11.72 -2.53
CA GLN A 71 -6.62 -10.91 -3.53
C GLN A 71 -5.44 -10.15 -2.92
N VAL A 72 -5.62 -9.52 -1.76
CA VAL A 72 -4.52 -8.83 -1.07
C VAL A 72 -3.40 -9.81 -0.72
N ARG A 73 -3.74 -11.02 -0.27
CA ARG A 73 -2.74 -12.05 0.01
C ARG A 73 -1.93 -12.41 -1.24
N GLU A 74 -2.59 -12.61 -2.37
CA GLU A 74 -1.93 -12.89 -3.66
C GLU A 74 -1.03 -11.72 -4.09
N GLU A 75 -1.50 -10.48 -3.96
CA GLU A 75 -0.75 -9.27 -4.30
C GLU A 75 0.49 -9.10 -3.42
N LEU A 76 0.39 -9.33 -2.11
CA LEU A 76 1.52 -9.27 -1.17
C LEU A 76 2.55 -10.36 -1.46
N ILE A 77 2.11 -11.57 -1.80
CA ILE A 77 2.98 -12.67 -2.22
C ILE A 77 3.69 -12.34 -3.53
N ALA A 78 2.97 -11.81 -4.52
CA ALA A 78 3.52 -11.46 -5.83
C ALA A 78 4.60 -10.37 -5.74
N GLN A 79 4.46 -9.44 -4.79
CA GLN A 79 5.44 -8.40 -4.50
C GLN A 79 6.62 -8.89 -3.64
N GLY A 80 6.58 -10.13 -3.14
CA GLY A 80 7.61 -10.67 -2.25
C GLY A 80 7.53 -10.17 -0.81
N ILE A 81 6.45 -9.48 -0.43
CA ILE A 81 6.25 -8.96 0.93
C ILE A 81 5.87 -10.10 1.89
N CYS A 82 5.10 -11.09 1.42
CA CYS A 82 4.69 -12.24 2.20
C CYS A 82 5.18 -13.56 1.57
N ALA A 83 5.55 -14.52 2.41
CA ALA A 83 5.94 -15.85 1.95
C ALA A 83 4.73 -16.61 1.36
N LYS A 84 4.98 -17.41 0.31
CA LYS A 84 4.00 -18.39 -0.18
C LYS A 84 3.75 -19.42 0.92
N PRO A 85 2.48 -19.79 1.20
CA PRO A 85 2.21 -20.86 2.13
C PRO A 85 2.86 -22.14 1.63
N ALA A 86 3.61 -22.83 2.50
CA ALA A 86 4.19 -24.13 2.18
C ALA A 86 3.07 -25.10 1.79
N ARG A 87 3.26 -25.88 0.71
CA ARG A 87 2.32 -26.94 0.35
C ARG A 87 2.20 -27.88 1.55
N ARG A 88 0.98 -28.02 2.10
CA ARG A 88 0.70 -29.07 3.08
C ARG A 88 0.97 -30.40 2.39
N ARG A 89 1.96 -31.15 2.87
CA ARG A 89 2.10 -32.57 2.52
C ARG A 89 0.84 -33.25 3.04
N THR A 90 -0.03 -33.72 2.16
CA THR A 90 -1.10 -34.64 2.55
C THR A 90 -0.45 -35.88 3.14
N ALA A 91 -0.62 -36.08 4.44
CA ALA A 91 -0.28 -37.34 5.09
C ALA A 91 -1.10 -38.44 4.39
N ARG A 92 -0.39 -39.47 3.92
CA ARG A 92 -0.94 -40.63 3.24
C ARG A 92 -1.36 -41.66 4.28
#